data_AF-A0A521JZS4-F1
#
_entry.id   AF-A0A521JZS4-F1
#
_cell.length_a   1.000
_cell.length_b   1.000
_cell.length_c   1.000
_cell.angle_alpha   90.00
_cell.angle_beta   90.00
_cell.angle_gamma   90.00
#
_symmetry.space_group_name_H-M   'P 1'
#
loop_
_entity.id
_entity.type
_entity.pdbx_description
1 polymer ?
#
loop_
_entity_poly.entity_id
_entity_poly.type
_entity_poly.pdbx_seq_one_letter_code
_entity_poly.pdbx_strand_id
1 'polypeptide(L)'
;MTGCFVRLAWLLGGNVVLLCIAILIARDTQWTLTTKDAVFWCVVASVLLLRFVDFKWFDGRRLDGSPVTARDQRRWVAAFIGAWLALWIVGQSVELDA
;
A
#
# COMPACT_ATOMS: atom_id res chain seq x y z
N MET A 1 -16.07 0.47 -17.79
CA MET A 1 -15.27 -0.75 -17.52
C MET A 1 -13.86 -0.43 -17.00
N THR A 2 -13.28 0.72 -17.35
CA THR A 2 -11.90 1.13 -16.99
C THR A 2 -11.63 1.26 -15.48
N GLY A 3 -12.63 1.64 -14.67
CA GLY A 3 -12.48 1.73 -13.20
C GLY A 3 -12.33 0.37 -12.49
N CYS A 4 -12.77 -0.73 -13.09
CA CYS A 4 -12.56 -2.06 -12.50
C CYS A 4 -11.09 -2.51 -12.60
N PHE A 5 -10.41 -2.16 -13.69
CA PHE A 5 -8.99 -2.43 -13.85
C PHE A 5 -8.14 -1.64 -12.87
N VAL A 6 -8.49 -0.38 -12.61
CA VAL A 6 -7.81 0.45 -11.59
C VAL A 6 -8.05 -0.11 -10.18
N ARG A 7 -9.29 -0.54 -9.87
CA ARG A 7 -9.59 -1.23 -8.60
C ARG A 7 -8.84 -2.55 -8.45
N LEU A 8 -8.75 -3.38 -9.49
CA LEU A 8 -8.00 -4.64 -9.47
C LEU A 8 -6.49 -4.40 -9.38
N ALA A 9 -5.95 -3.47 -10.15
CA ALA A 9 -4.53 -3.12 -10.14
C ALA A 9 -4.08 -2.66 -8.75
N TRP A 10 -4.97 -1.99 -8.02
CA TRP A 10 -4.68 -1.51 -6.69
C TRP A 10 -4.91 -2.54 -5.59
N LEU A 11 -5.98 -3.35 -5.70
CA LEU A 11 -6.30 -4.37 -4.72
C LEU A 11 -5.34 -5.57 -4.81
N LEU A 12 -5.07 -6.06 -6.03
CA LEU A 12 -4.14 -7.16 -6.29
C LEU A 12 -2.70 -6.69 -6.46
N GLY A 13 -2.45 -5.72 -7.34
CA GLY A 13 -1.08 -5.35 -7.71
C GLY A 13 -0.31 -4.70 -6.56
N GLY A 14 -0.93 -3.76 -5.84
CA GLY A 14 -0.29 -3.05 -4.74
C GLY A 14 -0.02 -3.91 -3.52
N ASN A 15 -1.05 -4.62 -3.02
CA ASN A 15 -0.95 -5.37 -1.78
C ASN A 15 -0.12 -6.65 -1.92
N VAL A 16 -0.20 -7.37 -3.06
CA VAL A 16 0.58 -8.60 -3.29
C VAL A 16 2.06 -8.27 -3.39
N VAL A 17 2.42 -7.21 -4.13
CA VAL A 17 3.82 -6.76 -4.24
C VAL A 17 4.36 -6.31 -2.89
N LEU A 18 3.57 -5.55 -2.11
CA LEU A 18 3.97 -5.13 -0.77
C LEU A 18 4.12 -6.31 0.20
N LEU A 19 3.26 -7.32 0.12
CA LEU A 19 3.39 -8.57 0.89
C LEU A 19 4.67 -9.32 0.52
N CYS A 20 4.98 -9.47 -0.77
CA CYS A 20 6.23 -10.11 -1.21
C CYS A 20 7.46 -9.36 -0.72
N ILE A 21 7.47 -8.03 -0.78
CA ILE A 21 8.60 -7.22 -0.30
C ILE A 21 8.72 -7.30 1.23
N ALA A 22 7.61 -7.28 1.96
CA ALA A 22 7.62 -7.43 3.42
C ALA A 22 8.22 -8.78 3.86
N ILE A 23 7.89 -9.87 3.15
CA ILE A 23 8.49 -11.19 3.39
C ILE A 23 9.99 -11.18 3.11
N LEU A 24 10.43 -10.47 2.06
CA LEU A 24 11.86 -10.35 1.74
C LEU A 24 12.65 -9.52 2.76
N ILE A 25 12.01 -8.52 3.39
CA ILE A 25 12.60 -7.74 4.49
C ILE A 25 12.68 -8.60 5.75
N ALA A 26 11.63 -9.34 6.09
CA ALA A 26 11.61 -10.21 7.28
C ALA A 26 12.61 -11.39 7.23
N ARG A 27 13.22 -11.65 6.06
CA ARG A 27 14.30 -12.63 5.89
C ARG A 27 15.70 -12.07 6.13
N ASP A 28 15.86 -10.75 6.26
CA ASP A 28 17.14 -10.17 6.66
C ASP A 28 17.28 -10.23 8.19
N THR A 29 18.37 -10.85 8.67
CA THR A 29 18.70 -11.06 10.09
C THR A 29 19.38 -9.85 10.73
N GLN A 30 19.22 -8.65 10.16
CA GLN A 30 19.89 -7.44 10.64
C GLN A 30 19.02 -6.24 10.34
N TRP A 31 18.80 -5.39 11.36
CA TRP A 31 18.06 -4.14 11.21
C TRP A 31 18.84 -3.15 10.32
N THR A 32 18.68 -3.29 9.01
CA THR A 32 19.44 -2.53 8.00
C THR A 32 18.50 -1.79 7.08
N LEU A 33 18.74 -0.47 6.95
CA LEU A 33 18.09 0.36 5.93
C LEU A 33 18.76 0.08 4.58
N THR A 34 18.23 -0.90 3.86
CA THR A 34 18.76 -1.41 2.60
C THR A 34 17.93 -0.87 1.42
N THR A 35 18.41 -1.08 0.20
CA THR A 35 17.64 -0.80 -1.04
C THR A 35 16.24 -1.41 -1.02
N LYS A 36 16.02 -2.51 -0.28
CA LYS A 36 14.72 -3.17 -0.10
C LYS A 36 13.69 -2.24 0.59
N ASP A 37 14.10 -1.47 1.59
CA ASP A 37 13.24 -0.49 2.28
C ASP A 37 12.85 0.65 1.34
N ALA A 38 13.79 1.14 0.54
CA ALA A 38 13.52 2.16 -0.47
C ALA A 38 12.51 1.65 -1.51
N VAL A 39 12.67 0.40 -1.97
CA VAL A 39 11.72 -0.25 -2.88
C VAL A 39 10.35 -0.41 -2.23
N PHE A 40 10.27 -0.87 -0.97
CA PHE A 40 9.03 -0.98 -0.22
C PHE A 40 8.27 0.35 -0.18
N TRP A 41 8.94 1.43 0.24
CA TRP A 41 8.34 2.76 0.31
C TRP A 41 7.97 3.32 -1.08
N CYS A 42 8.76 3.04 -2.12
CA CYS A 42 8.40 3.37 -3.50
C CYS A 42 7.10 2.66 -3.94
N VAL A 43 6.90 1.40 -3.57
CA VAL A 43 5.65 0.69 -3.86
C VAL A 43 4.50 1.29 -3.06
N VAL A 44 4.67 1.56 -1.75
CA VAL A 44 3.65 2.25 -0.93
C VAL A 44 3.24 3.56 -1.60
N ALA A 45 4.20 4.39 -2.02
CA ALA A 45 3.93 5.66 -2.69
C ALA A 45 3.23 5.48 -4.04
N SER A 46 3.64 4.50 -4.84
CA SER A 46 3.02 4.19 -6.14
C SER A 46 1.57 3.77 -5.98
N VAL A 47 1.29 2.96 -4.96
CA VAL A 47 -0.06 2.54 -4.59
C VAL A 47 -0.85 3.79 -4.17
N LEU A 48 -0.37 4.61 -3.25
CA LEU A 48 -1.06 5.87 -2.88
C LEU A 48 -1.38 6.77 -4.08
N LEU A 49 -0.44 6.92 -5.02
CA LEU A 49 -0.63 7.68 -6.25
C LEU A 49 -1.74 7.10 -7.13
N LEU A 50 -1.73 5.78 -7.37
CA LEU A 50 -2.77 5.12 -8.15
C LEU A 50 -4.17 5.33 -7.55
N ARG A 51 -4.29 5.30 -6.22
CA ARG A 51 -5.56 5.61 -5.53
C ARG A 51 -5.96 7.05 -5.63
N PHE A 52 -4.99 7.94 -5.60
CA PHE A 52 -5.24 9.36 -5.77
C PHE A 52 -5.75 9.66 -7.18
N VAL A 53 -5.15 9.03 -8.20
CA VAL A 53 -5.61 9.09 -9.58
C VAL A 53 -6.99 8.46 -9.72
N ASP A 54 -7.24 7.29 -9.12
CA ASP A 54 -8.55 6.64 -9.08
C ASP A 54 -9.62 7.58 -8.50
N PHE A 55 -9.35 8.16 -7.34
CA PHE A 55 -10.25 9.09 -6.68
C PHE A 55 -10.52 10.35 -7.51
N LYS A 56 -9.47 10.94 -8.12
CA LYS A 56 -9.56 12.21 -8.84
C LYS A 56 -10.18 12.06 -10.24
N TRP A 57 -9.96 10.94 -10.93
CA TRP A 57 -10.40 10.73 -12.31
C TRP A 57 -11.64 9.84 -12.46
N PHE A 58 -11.90 8.93 -11.51
CA PHE A 58 -13.06 8.02 -11.56
C PHE A 58 -14.18 8.41 -10.59
N ASP A 59 -14.22 9.70 -10.21
CA ASP A 59 -15.35 10.33 -9.53
C ASP A 59 -15.75 9.64 -8.22
N GLY A 60 -14.77 9.03 -7.54
CA GLY A 60 -14.84 8.54 -6.17
C GLY A 60 -16.20 7.95 -5.76
N ARG A 61 -16.86 7.13 -6.58
CA ARG A 61 -18.14 6.54 -6.16
C ARG A 61 -17.87 5.34 -5.29
N ARG A 62 -18.41 5.39 -4.06
CA ARG A 62 -18.57 4.18 -3.25
C ARG A 62 -19.43 3.17 -4.03
N LEU A 63 -19.35 1.90 -3.66
CA LEU A 63 -20.18 0.83 -4.25
C LEU A 63 -21.69 1.12 -4.11
N ASP A 64 -22.07 2.00 -3.17
CA ASP A 64 -23.43 2.47 -2.92
C ASP A 64 -23.82 3.74 -3.72
N GLY A 65 -22.93 4.30 -4.55
CA GLY A 65 -23.18 5.50 -5.34
C GLY A 65 -22.95 6.83 -4.61
N SER A 66 -22.59 6.82 -3.33
CA SER A 66 -22.30 8.05 -2.58
C SER A 66 -20.95 8.68 -2.97
N PRO A 67 -20.84 10.03 -2.95
CA PRO A 67 -19.60 10.73 -3.24
C PRO A 67 -18.58 10.47 -2.13
N VAL A 68 -17.43 9.88 -2.46
CA VAL A 68 -16.30 9.78 -1.54
C VAL A 68 -15.80 11.20 -1.28
N THR A 69 -15.83 11.59 -0.01
CA THR A 69 -15.37 12.93 0.40
C THR A 69 -13.84 12.91 0.55
N ALA A 70 -13.17 14.05 0.33
CA ALA A 70 -11.73 14.18 0.56
C ALA A 70 -11.30 13.74 1.99
N ARG A 71 -12.20 13.84 2.98
CA ARG A 71 -11.99 13.33 4.35
C ARG A 71 -11.85 11.81 4.41
N ASP A 72 -12.65 11.08 3.65
CA ASP A 72 -12.59 9.62 3.59
C ASP A 72 -11.31 9.16 2.91
N GLN A 73 -10.91 9.86 1.85
CA GLN A 73 -9.64 9.60 1.18
C GLN A 73 -8.46 9.79 2.15
N ARG A 74 -8.42 10.90 2.90
CA ARG A 74 -7.36 11.15 3.89
C ARG A 74 -7.34 10.09 5.00
N ARG A 75 -8.50 9.68 5.52
CA ARG A 75 -8.61 8.60 6.50
C ARG A 75 -8.07 7.28 5.95
N TRP A 76 -8.44 6.95 4.71
CA TRP A 76 -7.97 5.74 4.06
C TRP A 76 -6.45 5.77 3.85
N VAL A 77 -5.90 6.89 3.36
CA VAL A 77 -4.45 7.08 3.18
C VAL A 77 -3.71 6.96 4.52
N ALA A 78 -4.21 7.61 5.57
CA ALA A 78 -3.60 7.54 6.91
C ALA A 78 -3.62 6.11 7.47
N ALA A 79 -4.75 5.40 7.34
CA ALA A 79 -4.85 4.01 7.77
C ALA A 79 -3.91 3.09 6.97
N PHE A 80 -3.78 3.31 5.66
CA PHE A 80 -2.89 2.54 4.79
C PHE A 80 -1.42 2.76 5.14
N ILE A 81 -0.98 4.01 5.23
CA ILE A 81 0.40 4.34 5.64
C ILE A 81 0.68 3.75 7.03
N GLY A 82 -0.25 3.91 7.98
CA GLY A 82 -0.11 3.36 9.33
C GLY A 82 0.03 1.84 9.33
N ALA A 83 -0.78 1.13 8.55
CA ALA A 83 -0.72 -0.33 8.44
C ALA A 83 0.62 -0.81 7.85
N TRP A 84 1.08 -0.21 6.75
CA TRP A 84 2.35 -0.60 6.12
C TRP A 84 3.57 -0.17 6.92
N LEU A 85 3.51 0.97 7.60
CA LEU A 85 4.56 1.39 8.53
C LEU A 85 4.65 0.44 9.73
N ALA A 86 3.51 0.02 10.29
CA ALA A 86 3.49 -0.99 11.34
C ALA A 86 4.05 -2.32 10.85
N LEU A 87 3.66 -2.78 9.66
CA LEU A 87 4.19 -4.00 9.06
C LEU A 87 5.70 -3.91 8.82
N TRP A 88 6.19 -2.76 8.35
CA TRP A 88 7.62 -2.52 8.13
C TRP A 88 8.41 -2.58 9.44
N ILE A 89 7.91 -1.95 10.51
CA ILE A 89 8.53 -2.03 11.84
C ILE A 89 8.54 -3.47 12.35
N VAL A 90 7.42 -4.19 12.23
CA VAL A 90 7.31 -5.59 12.66
C VAL A 90 8.27 -6.46 11.84
N GLY A 91 8.30 -6.31 10.52
CA GLY A 91 9.19 -7.05 9.64
C GLY A 91 10.66 -6.80 9.92
N GLN A 92 11.01 -5.62 10.44
CA GLN A 92 12.36 -5.33 10.89
C GLN A 92 12.67 -5.76 12.33
N SER A 93 11.64 -5.97 13.14
CA SER A 93 11.79 -6.42 14.53
C SER A 93 11.77 -7.96 14.63
N VAL A 94 11.29 -8.64 13.59
CA VAL A 94 11.16 -10.09 13.53
C VAL A 94 12.22 -10.64 12.58
N GLU A 95 13.21 -11.31 13.14
CA GLU A 95 14.09 -12.19 12.39
C GLU A 95 13.33 -13.51 12.18
N LEU A 96 12.90 -13.77 10.94
CA LEU A 96 12.49 -15.12 10.58
C LEU A 96 13.74 -15.94 10.35
N ASP A 97 14.17 -16.71 11.36
CA ASP A 97 15.11 -17.82 11.18
C ASP A 97 14.48 -18.79 10.17
N ALA A 98 14.92 -18.71 8.92
CA ALA A 98 14.47 -19.56 7.81
C ALA A 98 15.35 -20.80 7.66
#